data_AF-A0A6L9ZF08-F1
#
_entry.id   AF-A0A6L9ZF08-F1
#
_cell.length_a   1.000
_cell.length_b   1.000
_cell.length_c   1.000
_cell.angle_alpha   90.00
_cell.angle_beta   90.00
_cell.angle_gamma   90.00
#
_symmetry.space_group_name_H-M   'P 1'
#
loop_
_entity.id
_entity.type
_entity.pdbx_description
1 polymer ?
#
loop_
_entity_poly.entity_id
_entity_poly.type
_entity_poly.pdbx_seq_one_letter_code
_entity_poly.pdbx_strand_id
1 'polypeptide(L)'
;MAVVPSAQACSRLVYHGSSNGPITARSMDWFQDPDANLWVFPKGMKRNGGAGTNSITWTSKYGSIVTSSYDIATVDGINDQGLVANLLFLEKTKYGDIEPGEKTLSLGGWGQYVLDNYATVEEAVQGLEAQPLQIVTTTFNELVSEGLLSPLPEPLQLLMGPLEFALHLSLSDPSGDSAIFEYIDGELKVHHGQEYNVLTNDPTFDEQLRYKFMGF
;
A
#
# COMPACT_ATOMS: atom_id res chain seq x y z
N MET A 1 -19.74 30.15 0.29
CA MET A 1 -19.78 28.73 0.67
C MET A 1 -18.33 28.28 0.77
N ALA A 2 -17.89 27.85 1.95
CA ALA A 2 -16.59 27.21 2.08
C ALA A 2 -16.69 25.87 1.35
N VAL A 3 -15.91 25.72 0.27
CA VAL A 3 -15.69 24.43 -0.36
C VAL A 3 -14.76 23.70 0.60
N VAL A 4 -15.32 22.84 1.44
CA VAL A 4 -14.52 21.87 2.18
C VAL A 4 -13.89 20.97 1.11
N PRO A 5 -12.56 20.87 1.00
CA PRO A 5 -11.96 19.88 0.10
C PRO A 5 -12.55 18.53 0.49
N SER A 6 -12.97 17.69 -0.46
CA SER A 6 -13.25 16.30 -0.12
C SER A 6 -11.96 15.75 0.47
N ALA A 7 -11.96 15.43 1.76
CA ALA A 7 -10.84 14.74 2.35
C ALA A 7 -10.65 13.45 1.55
N GLN A 8 -9.49 13.27 0.92
CA GLN A 8 -9.13 11.96 0.41
C GLN A 8 -8.88 11.10 1.65
N ALA A 9 -9.85 10.27 2.01
CA ALA A 9 -9.82 9.53 3.27
C ALA A 9 -10.04 8.03 3.01
N CYS A 10 -9.12 7.43 2.25
CA CYS A 10 -9.04 5.97 2.30
C CYS A 10 -8.91 5.59 3.77
N SER A 11 -9.75 4.66 4.18
CA SER A 11 -9.87 4.22 5.56
C SER A 11 -9.86 2.71 5.57
N ARG A 12 -9.15 2.12 6.52
CA ARG A 12 -9.07 0.69 6.73
C ARG A 12 -9.43 0.37 8.17
N LEU A 13 -10.22 -0.68 8.36
CA LEU A 13 -10.56 -1.19 9.68
C LEU A 13 -10.51 -2.72 9.73
N VAL A 14 -10.14 -3.27 10.88
CA VAL A 14 -10.23 -4.70 11.20
C VAL A 14 -11.21 -4.89 12.34
N TYR A 15 -12.25 -5.65 12.06
CA TYR A 15 -13.29 -5.99 13.02
C TYR A 15 -13.06 -7.38 13.61
N HIS A 16 -12.81 -7.46 14.92
CA HIS A 16 -12.53 -8.71 15.64
C HIS A 16 -13.76 -9.35 16.30
N GLY A 17 -14.96 -8.78 16.14
CA GLY A 17 -16.18 -9.27 16.82
C GLY A 17 -16.93 -10.40 16.11
N SER A 18 -16.43 -10.88 14.98
CA SER A 18 -17.04 -11.96 14.20
C SER A 18 -16.66 -13.34 14.76
N SER A 19 -17.63 -14.26 14.84
CA SER A 19 -17.40 -15.65 15.26
C SER A 19 -16.59 -16.47 14.26
N ASN A 20 -16.43 -15.97 13.03
CA ASN A 20 -15.80 -16.67 11.91
C ASN A 20 -14.39 -16.12 11.59
N GLY A 21 -13.80 -15.35 12.52
CA GLY A 21 -12.52 -14.69 12.33
C GLY A 21 -12.65 -13.20 12.03
N PRO A 22 -11.51 -12.48 11.98
CA PRO A 22 -11.46 -11.04 11.75
C PRO A 22 -11.97 -10.67 10.34
N ILE A 23 -12.55 -9.49 10.21
CA ILE A 23 -13.00 -8.93 8.93
C ILE A 23 -12.25 -7.63 8.68
N THR A 24 -11.52 -7.57 7.57
CA THR A 24 -10.88 -6.33 7.11
C THR A 24 -11.75 -5.65 6.07
N ALA A 25 -11.99 -4.36 6.26
CA ALA A 25 -12.70 -3.52 5.31
C ALA A 25 -11.87 -2.29 4.97
N ARG A 26 -11.93 -1.85 3.71
CA ARG A 26 -11.19 -0.70 3.19
C ARG A 26 -12.07 0.14 2.25
N SER A 27 -12.03 1.45 2.40
CA SER A 27 -12.55 2.42 1.42
C SER A 27 -11.42 2.93 0.53
N MET A 28 -11.71 3.16 -0.75
CA MET A 28 -10.81 3.82 -1.69
C MET A 28 -11.45 5.15 -2.11
N ASP A 29 -10.84 6.24 -1.68
CA ASP A 29 -11.27 7.59 -2.00
C ASP A 29 -10.30 8.20 -3.00
N TRP A 30 -10.70 8.19 -4.28
CA TRP A 30 -9.91 8.73 -5.38
C TRP A 30 -10.67 9.83 -6.10
N PHE A 31 -9.94 10.82 -6.60
CA PHE A 31 -10.56 12.02 -7.21
C PHE A 31 -11.21 11.74 -8.58
N GLN A 32 -10.94 10.58 -9.17
CA GLN A 32 -11.55 10.11 -10.41
C GLN A 32 -11.70 8.59 -10.38
N ASP A 33 -12.23 8.02 -11.46
CA ASP A 33 -12.25 6.56 -11.65
C ASP A 33 -10.79 6.04 -11.73
N PRO A 34 -10.37 5.13 -10.82
CA PRO A 34 -9.06 4.50 -10.87
C PRO A 34 -8.98 3.34 -11.88
N ASP A 35 -10.05 3.05 -12.64
CA ASP A 35 -10.16 1.86 -13.52
C ASP A 35 -9.82 0.58 -12.73
N ALA A 36 -10.50 0.42 -11.59
CA ALA A 36 -10.23 -0.67 -10.66
C ALA A 36 -10.77 -2.00 -11.20
N ASN A 37 -9.88 -2.98 -11.36
CA ASN A 37 -10.23 -4.32 -11.79
C ASN A 37 -9.84 -5.37 -10.74
N LEU A 38 -10.56 -6.50 -10.74
CA LEU A 38 -10.20 -7.66 -9.95
C LEU A 38 -9.31 -8.61 -10.75
N TRP A 39 -8.21 -9.03 -10.15
CA TRP A 39 -7.26 -9.97 -10.73
C TRP A 39 -7.09 -11.19 -9.83
N VAL A 40 -7.02 -12.37 -10.45
CA VAL A 40 -6.66 -13.61 -9.78
C VAL A 40 -5.28 -14.03 -10.25
N PHE A 41 -4.33 -14.13 -9.32
CA PHE A 41 -2.96 -14.55 -9.61
C PHE A 41 -2.70 -15.92 -8.97
N PRO A 42 -2.38 -16.96 -9.76
CA PRO A 42 -2.00 -18.25 -9.20
C PRO A 42 -0.61 -18.21 -8.55
N LYS A 43 -0.33 -19.16 -7.65
CA LYS A 43 1.02 -19.40 -7.15
C LYS A 43 1.97 -19.88 -8.26
N GLY A 44 3.26 -19.67 -8.08
CA GLY A 44 4.33 -20.08 -9.01
C GLY A 44 4.61 -19.07 -10.13
N MET A 45 4.00 -17.89 -10.09
CA MET A 45 4.27 -16.82 -11.06
C MET A 45 5.65 -16.22 -10.82
N LYS A 46 6.48 -16.18 -11.87
CA LYS A 46 7.74 -15.42 -11.83
C LYS A 46 7.43 -13.94 -12.00
N ARG A 47 7.93 -13.13 -11.08
CA ARG A 47 7.68 -11.68 -11.01
C ARG A 47 8.98 -10.91 -11.05
N ASN A 48 8.91 -9.71 -11.60
CA ASN A 48 9.95 -8.69 -11.54
C ASN A 48 9.37 -7.50 -10.77
N GLY A 49 10.17 -6.87 -9.91
CA GLY A 49 9.73 -5.77 -9.06
C GLY A 49 9.47 -4.46 -9.80
N GLY A 50 9.71 -4.36 -11.10
CA GLY A 50 9.30 -3.23 -11.94
C GLY A 50 9.95 -1.90 -11.58
N ALA A 51 11.09 -1.91 -10.87
CA ALA A 51 11.78 -0.71 -10.37
C ALA A 51 13.07 -0.38 -11.15
N GLY A 52 13.27 -0.99 -12.32
CA GLY A 52 14.47 -0.79 -13.12
C GLY A 52 15.72 -1.40 -12.47
N THR A 53 16.72 -0.58 -12.16
CA THR A 53 18.01 -1.00 -11.62
C THR A 53 17.85 -1.73 -10.29
N ASN A 54 18.52 -2.89 -10.15
CA ASN A 54 18.49 -3.76 -8.96
C ASN A 54 17.09 -4.23 -8.54
N SER A 55 16.13 -4.20 -9.47
CA SER A 55 14.78 -4.64 -9.16
C SER A 55 14.76 -6.11 -8.78
N ILE A 56 14.13 -6.40 -7.64
CA ILE A 56 14.03 -7.77 -7.15
C ILE A 56 13.23 -8.65 -8.11
N THR A 57 13.49 -9.95 -8.05
CA THR A 57 12.66 -10.96 -8.72
C THR A 57 12.26 -12.01 -7.70
N TRP A 58 11.04 -12.54 -7.85
CA TRP A 58 10.54 -13.60 -6.98
C TRP A 58 9.65 -14.56 -7.75
N THR A 59 9.29 -15.66 -7.10
CA THR A 59 8.25 -16.57 -7.56
C THR A 59 7.16 -16.61 -6.50
N SER A 60 5.90 -16.36 -6.88
CA SER A 60 4.80 -16.32 -5.92
C SER A 60 4.65 -17.67 -5.20
N LYS A 61 4.61 -17.65 -3.87
CA LYS A 61 4.38 -18.84 -3.04
C LYS A 61 2.89 -19.11 -2.86
N TYR A 62 2.12 -18.03 -2.77
CA TYR A 62 0.68 -18.03 -2.54
C TYR A 62 -0.07 -17.48 -3.76
N GLY A 63 -1.28 -17.97 -3.99
CA GLY A 63 -2.21 -17.33 -4.92
C GLY A 63 -2.92 -16.15 -4.25
N SER A 64 -3.41 -15.19 -5.03
CA SER A 64 -4.12 -14.03 -4.51
C SER A 64 -5.27 -13.55 -5.40
N ILE A 65 -6.25 -12.90 -4.77
CA ILE A 65 -7.23 -12.05 -5.45
C ILE A 65 -6.94 -10.62 -5.04
N VAL A 66 -6.78 -9.74 -6.02
CA VAL A 66 -6.40 -8.34 -5.78
C VAL A 66 -7.29 -7.38 -6.54
N THR A 67 -7.36 -6.15 -6.04
CA THR A 67 -7.91 -5.00 -6.77
C THR A 67 -6.74 -4.17 -7.32
N SER A 68 -6.73 -3.93 -8.62
CA SER A 68 -5.76 -3.05 -9.27
C SER A 68 -6.19 -1.59 -9.19
N SER A 69 -5.22 -0.69 -9.37
CA SER A 69 -5.47 0.67 -9.82
C SER A 69 -4.82 0.84 -11.19
N TYR A 70 -5.62 1.24 -12.18
CA TYR A 70 -5.23 1.42 -13.58
C TYR A 70 -4.50 0.21 -14.19
N ASP A 71 -4.71 -0.99 -13.65
CA ASP A 71 -3.98 -2.23 -13.99
C ASP A 71 -2.44 -2.16 -13.89
N ILE A 72 -1.89 -1.10 -13.28
CA ILE A 72 -0.43 -0.92 -13.09
C ILE A 72 0.03 -1.18 -11.66
N ALA A 73 -0.89 -1.15 -10.69
CA ALA A 73 -0.58 -1.30 -9.27
C ALA A 73 -1.57 -2.22 -8.55
N THR A 74 -1.08 -3.04 -7.65
CA THR A 74 -1.91 -3.76 -6.66
C THR A 74 -2.10 -2.87 -5.44
N VAL A 75 -3.33 -2.39 -5.23
CA VAL A 75 -3.65 -1.46 -4.12
C VAL A 75 -4.44 -2.12 -3.00
N ASP A 76 -5.01 -3.29 -3.24
CA ASP A 76 -5.80 -4.04 -2.27
C ASP A 76 -5.78 -5.53 -2.62
N GLY A 77 -5.89 -6.43 -1.64
CA GLY A 77 -6.08 -7.84 -1.93
C GLY A 77 -5.91 -8.77 -0.75
N ILE A 78 -6.17 -10.05 -1.01
CA ILE A 78 -6.03 -11.16 -0.06
C ILE A 78 -5.38 -12.36 -0.74
N ASN A 79 -4.49 -13.07 -0.04
CA ASN A 79 -3.88 -14.30 -0.53
C ASN A 79 -4.60 -15.56 -0.02
N ASP A 80 -4.21 -16.73 -0.54
CA ASP A 80 -4.82 -18.02 -0.20
C ASP A 80 -4.51 -18.52 1.24
N GLN A 81 -3.73 -17.77 2.01
CA GLN A 81 -3.53 -17.94 3.45
C GLN A 81 -4.38 -16.99 4.31
N GLY A 82 -5.11 -16.07 3.67
CA GLY A 82 -5.94 -15.07 4.33
C GLY A 82 -5.20 -13.80 4.76
N LEU A 83 -3.93 -13.62 4.37
CA LEU A 83 -3.22 -12.36 4.54
C LEU A 83 -3.84 -11.31 3.61
N VAL A 84 -4.28 -10.20 4.19
CA VAL A 84 -4.85 -9.03 3.51
C VAL A 84 -3.81 -7.92 3.46
N ALA A 85 -3.67 -7.27 2.32
CA ALA A 85 -2.81 -6.10 2.13
C ALA A 85 -3.60 -4.94 1.52
N ASN A 86 -3.46 -3.74 2.09
CA ASN A 86 -4.11 -2.53 1.60
C ASN A 86 -3.08 -1.38 1.52
N LEU A 87 -3.01 -0.69 0.38
CA LEU A 87 -2.24 0.55 0.24
C LEU A 87 -3.17 1.77 0.37
N LEU A 88 -2.77 2.70 1.22
CA LEU A 88 -3.49 3.94 1.52
C LEU A 88 -2.53 5.11 1.34
N PHE A 89 -3.05 6.29 0.99
CA PHE A 89 -2.21 7.48 0.78
C PHE A 89 -1.67 8.00 2.11
N LEU A 90 -0.48 8.58 2.11
CA LEU A 90 0.08 9.28 3.27
C LEU A 90 0.99 10.40 2.76
N GLU A 91 0.55 11.65 2.88
CA GLU A 91 1.27 12.82 2.33
C GLU A 91 2.70 12.92 2.86
N LYS A 92 2.91 12.54 4.12
CA LYS A 92 4.21 12.59 4.80
C LYS A 92 5.20 11.49 4.37
N THR A 93 4.82 10.60 3.46
CA THR A 93 5.70 9.51 3.01
C THR A 93 6.94 10.04 2.29
N LYS A 94 8.11 9.56 2.69
CA LYS A 94 9.38 9.75 1.99
C LYS A 94 10.13 8.44 1.98
N TYR A 95 10.21 7.79 0.81
CA TYR A 95 10.88 6.49 0.69
C TYR A 95 12.40 6.56 0.83
N GLY A 96 12.98 7.75 0.70
CA GLY A 96 14.43 7.96 0.78
C GLY A 96 15.13 7.83 -0.57
N ASP A 97 16.40 8.22 -0.60
CA ASP A 97 17.25 8.08 -1.79
C ASP A 97 17.63 6.61 -2.00
N ILE A 98 17.76 6.19 -3.26
CA ILE A 98 18.18 4.83 -3.61
C ILE A 98 19.71 4.78 -3.63
N GLU A 99 20.30 4.02 -2.72
CA GLU A 99 21.74 3.85 -2.64
C GLU A 99 22.25 2.72 -3.59
N PRO A 100 23.51 2.79 -4.05
CA PRO A 100 24.06 1.77 -4.93
C PRO A 100 24.04 0.36 -4.31
N GLY A 101 23.37 -0.57 -5.00
CA GLY A 101 23.29 -1.98 -4.59
C GLY A 101 22.06 -2.33 -3.76
N GLU A 102 21.22 -1.36 -3.41
CA GLU A 102 19.94 -1.62 -2.75
C GLU A 102 19.00 -2.41 -3.67
N LYS A 103 18.24 -3.31 -3.04
CA LYS A 103 17.19 -4.08 -3.70
C LYS A 103 15.96 -3.20 -3.85
N THR A 104 15.50 -3.03 -5.09
CA THR A 104 14.41 -2.10 -5.38
C THR A 104 13.11 -2.83 -5.72
N LEU A 105 11.98 -2.21 -5.37
CA LEU A 105 10.64 -2.66 -5.69
C LEU A 105 9.78 -1.46 -6.04
N SER A 106 9.02 -1.52 -7.14
CA SER A 106 8.11 -0.45 -7.48
C SER A 106 6.99 -0.37 -6.45
N LEU A 107 6.53 0.85 -6.16
CA LEU A 107 5.41 1.07 -5.26
C LEU A 107 4.17 0.26 -5.66
N GLY A 108 3.87 0.20 -6.96
CA GLY A 108 2.74 -0.59 -7.49
C GLY A 108 2.88 -2.11 -7.29
N GLY A 109 4.10 -2.61 -7.11
CA GLY A 109 4.40 -4.00 -6.80
C GLY A 109 4.44 -4.34 -5.32
N TRP A 110 4.43 -3.35 -4.42
CA TRP A 110 4.67 -3.57 -2.99
C TRP A 110 3.64 -4.47 -2.32
N GLY A 111 2.34 -4.17 -2.51
CA GLY A 111 1.25 -5.01 -1.99
C GLY A 111 1.29 -6.43 -2.56
N GLN A 112 1.54 -6.57 -3.87
CA GLN A 112 1.60 -7.89 -4.51
C GLN A 112 2.80 -8.71 -4.02
N TYR A 113 3.96 -8.08 -3.83
CA TYR A 113 5.14 -8.77 -3.28
C TYR A 113 4.83 -9.38 -1.90
N VAL A 114 4.12 -8.63 -1.04
CA VAL A 114 3.75 -9.13 0.28
C VAL A 114 2.76 -10.30 0.18
N LEU A 115 1.69 -10.14 -0.59
CA LEU A 115 0.68 -11.18 -0.80
C LEU A 115 1.27 -12.46 -1.42
N ASP A 116 2.26 -12.32 -2.30
CA ASP A 116 2.92 -13.45 -2.97
C ASP A 116 3.86 -14.23 -2.04
N ASN A 117 4.44 -13.61 -1.00
CA ASN A 117 5.60 -14.16 -0.29
C ASN A 117 5.37 -14.56 1.17
N TYR A 118 4.32 -14.05 1.82
CA TYR A 118 4.07 -14.24 3.26
C TYR A 118 2.67 -14.79 3.54
N ALA A 119 2.54 -15.64 4.56
CA ALA A 119 1.26 -16.20 4.99
C ALA A 119 0.60 -15.39 6.12
N THR A 120 1.40 -14.73 6.95
CA THR A 120 0.95 -14.01 8.15
C THR A 120 1.55 -12.60 8.22
N VAL A 121 0.96 -11.75 9.05
CA VAL A 121 1.49 -10.42 9.36
C VAL A 121 2.89 -10.54 9.97
N GLU A 122 3.06 -11.43 10.94
CA GLU A 122 4.36 -11.66 11.59
C GLU A 122 5.46 -12.06 10.59
N GLU A 123 5.17 -12.97 9.65
CA GLU A 123 6.14 -13.34 8.60
C GLU A 123 6.51 -12.16 7.71
N ALA A 124 5.53 -11.32 7.36
CA ALA A 124 5.75 -10.15 6.53
C ALA A 124 6.60 -9.08 7.25
N VAL A 125 6.32 -8.81 8.53
CA VAL A 125 7.10 -7.89 9.37
C VAL A 125 8.55 -8.38 9.45
N GLN A 126 8.77 -9.62 9.89
CA GLN A 126 10.12 -10.18 10.03
C GLN A 126 10.87 -10.20 8.69
N GLY A 127 10.17 -10.52 7.59
CA GLY A 127 10.77 -10.58 6.26
C GLY A 127 11.21 -9.21 5.73
N LEU A 128 10.37 -8.18 5.91
CA LEU A 128 10.65 -6.82 5.45
C LEU A 128 11.69 -6.11 6.33
N GLU A 129 11.74 -6.40 7.63
CA GLU A 129 12.80 -5.89 8.53
C GLU A 129 14.16 -6.57 8.26
N ALA A 130 14.16 -7.88 8.00
CA ALA A 130 15.40 -8.62 7.73
C ALA A 130 15.99 -8.31 6.35
N GLN A 131 15.14 -7.96 5.37
CA GLN A 131 15.56 -7.58 4.03
C GLN A 131 14.80 -6.33 3.58
N PRO A 132 15.22 -5.14 4.04
CA PRO A 132 14.61 -3.89 3.62
C PRO A 132 14.65 -3.77 2.10
N LEU A 133 13.51 -3.36 1.54
CA LEU A 133 13.37 -3.04 0.13
C LEU A 133 13.32 -1.53 -0.01
N GLN A 134 14.02 -1.03 -1.02
CA GLN A 134 13.89 0.37 -1.39
C GLN A 134 12.71 0.53 -2.35
N ILE A 135 11.68 1.23 -1.89
CA ILE A 135 10.46 1.44 -2.65
C ILE A 135 10.68 2.57 -3.66
N VAL A 136 10.48 2.26 -4.94
CA VAL A 136 10.59 3.22 -6.04
C VAL A 136 9.21 3.72 -6.39
N THR A 137 8.99 5.02 -6.18
CA THR A 137 7.77 5.71 -6.58
C THR A 137 7.95 6.43 -7.91
N THR A 138 6.87 7.05 -8.39
CA THR A 138 6.81 7.81 -9.64
C THR A 138 5.79 8.93 -9.50
N THR A 139 5.68 9.80 -10.50
CA THR A 139 4.67 10.86 -10.57
C THR A 139 3.60 10.56 -11.61
N PHE A 140 2.45 11.25 -11.53
CA PHE A 140 1.42 11.11 -12.55
C PHE A 140 1.92 11.57 -13.94
N ASN A 141 2.76 12.60 -14.01
CA ASN A 141 3.38 13.06 -15.25
C ASN A 141 4.24 11.98 -15.92
N GLU A 142 5.04 11.26 -15.13
CA GLU A 142 5.89 10.18 -15.64
C GLU A 142 5.04 9.06 -16.23
N LEU A 143 4.03 8.58 -15.49
CA LEU A 143 3.10 7.55 -15.97
C LEU A 143 2.36 7.97 -17.25
N VAL A 144 1.98 9.24 -17.39
CA VAL A 144 1.38 9.76 -18.63
C VAL A 144 2.41 9.78 -19.77
N SER A 145 3.64 10.22 -19.49
CA SER A 145 4.70 10.29 -20.51
C SER A 145 5.15 8.92 -21.02
N GLU A 146 5.04 7.89 -20.17
CA GLU A 146 5.26 6.49 -20.53
C GLU A 146 4.04 5.84 -21.22
N GLY A 147 2.91 6.55 -21.29
CA GLY A 147 1.68 6.07 -21.92
C GLY A 147 0.92 5.03 -21.08
N LEU A 148 1.21 4.95 -19.78
CA LEU A 148 0.52 4.06 -18.84
C LEU A 148 -0.79 4.65 -18.32
N LEU A 149 -0.89 5.99 -18.27
CA LEU A 149 -2.10 6.70 -17.88
C LEU A 149 -2.51 7.74 -18.93
N SER A 150 -3.81 8.04 -18.97
CA SER A 150 -4.32 9.18 -19.71
C SER A 150 -4.07 10.49 -18.95
N PRO A 151 -3.80 11.61 -19.63
CA PRO A 151 -3.65 12.90 -18.97
C PRO A 151 -4.93 13.33 -18.26
N LEU A 152 -4.78 14.01 -17.14
CA LEU A 152 -5.86 14.67 -16.42
C LEU A 152 -6.30 15.95 -17.15
N PRO A 153 -7.55 16.39 -16.97
CA PRO A 153 -7.97 17.72 -17.39
C PRO A 153 -7.19 18.82 -16.66
N GLU A 154 -6.94 19.96 -17.31
CA GLU A 154 -6.48 21.16 -16.60
C GLU A 154 -7.61 21.74 -15.71
N PRO A 155 -7.32 22.25 -14.50
CA PRO A 155 -6.00 22.46 -13.91
C PRO A 155 -5.46 21.28 -13.08
N LEU A 156 -6.16 20.14 -13.01
CA LEU A 156 -5.74 19.00 -12.19
C LEU A 156 -4.38 18.43 -12.61
N GLN A 157 -4.10 18.36 -13.92
CA GLN A 157 -2.78 17.91 -14.41
C GLN A 157 -1.63 18.78 -13.88
N LEU A 158 -1.83 20.09 -13.79
CA LEU A 158 -0.80 21.01 -13.29
C LEU A 158 -0.59 20.87 -11.78
N LEU A 159 -1.66 20.57 -11.05
CA LEU A 159 -1.64 20.41 -9.60
C LEU A 159 -1.08 19.05 -9.17
N MET A 160 -1.54 17.97 -9.81
CA MET A 160 -1.29 16.59 -9.39
C MET A 160 -0.19 15.90 -10.18
N GLY A 161 0.04 16.35 -11.42
CA GLY A 161 1.06 15.83 -12.33
C GLY A 161 2.43 15.59 -11.69
N PRO A 162 3.03 16.57 -11.00
CA PRO A 162 4.38 16.45 -10.46
C PRO A 162 4.44 15.80 -9.06
N LEU A 163 3.30 15.47 -8.44
CA LEU A 163 3.29 14.86 -7.11
C LEU A 163 3.65 13.38 -7.22
N GLU A 164 4.57 12.94 -6.37
CA GLU A 164 4.91 11.53 -6.23
C GLU A 164 3.76 10.77 -5.54
N PHE A 165 3.57 9.51 -5.92
CA PHE A 165 2.66 8.64 -5.18
C PHE A 165 3.25 8.30 -3.81
N ALA A 166 2.55 8.72 -2.76
CA ALA A 166 2.96 8.60 -1.37
C ALA A 166 1.95 7.70 -0.65
N LEU A 167 2.31 6.44 -0.40
CA LEU A 167 1.43 5.43 0.19
C LEU A 167 2.11 4.75 1.37
N HIS A 168 1.33 4.36 2.37
CA HIS A 168 1.71 3.36 3.37
C HIS A 168 1.01 2.02 3.12
N LEU A 169 1.61 0.94 3.63
CA LEU A 169 1.06 -0.41 3.55
C LEU A 169 0.45 -0.79 4.90
N SER A 170 -0.74 -1.39 4.86
CA SER A 170 -1.34 -2.04 6.02
C SER A 170 -1.64 -3.51 5.74
N LEU A 171 -1.45 -4.35 6.76
CA LEU A 171 -1.65 -5.79 6.72
C LEU A 171 -2.58 -6.26 7.83
N SER A 172 -3.32 -7.33 7.56
CA SER A 172 -4.06 -8.13 8.55
C SER A 172 -4.08 -9.59 8.15
N ASP A 173 -4.21 -10.50 9.12
CA ASP A 173 -4.31 -11.94 8.84
C ASP A 173 -5.43 -12.62 9.65
N PRO A 174 -5.69 -13.94 9.44
CA PRO A 174 -6.77 -14.65 10.11
C PRO A 174 -6.64 -14.76 11.63
N SER A 175 -5.46 -14.47 12.21
CA SER A 175 -5.26 -14.44 13.66
C SER A 175 -5.80 -13.16 14.31
N GLY A 176 -6.13 -12.14 13.51
CA GLY A 176 -6.50 -10.81 13.96
C GLY A 176 -5.30 -9.88 14.15
N ASP A 177 -4.11 -10.31 13.75
CA ASP A 177 -2.91 -9.49 13.77
C ASP A 177 -2.99 -8.36 12.73
N SER A 178 -2.22 -7.29 12.96
CA SER A 178 -2.17 -6.14 12.08
C SER A 178 -0.80 -5.47 12.11
N ALA A 179 -0.35 -5.01 10.94
CA ALA A 179 0.85 -4.19 10.84
C ALA A 179 0.66 -3.02 9.87
N ILE A 180 1.35 -1.93 10.13
CA ILE A 180 1.35 -0.69 9.33
C ILE A 180 2.81 -0.33 9.06
N PHE A 181 3.11 -0.06 7.79
CA PHE A 181 4.45 0.21 7.28
C PHE A 181 4.45 1.60 6.62
N GLU A 182 5.14 2.55 7.24
CA GLU A 182 5.25 3.93 6.77
C GLU A 182 6.72 4.28 6.52
N TYR A 183 7.05 4.82 5.34
CA TYR A 183 8.38 5.39 5.11
C TYR A 183 8.36 6.87 5.50
N ILE A 184 8.98 7.20 6.64
CA ILE A 184 9.01 8.56 7.18
C ILE A 184 10.46 9.03 7.21
N ASP A 185 10.73 10.18 6.59
CA ASP A 185 12.08 10.75 6.50
C ASP A 185 13.13 9.77 5.95
N GLY A 186 12.74 8.89 5.02
CA GLY A 186 13.61 7.91 4.38
C GLY A 186 13.75 6.59 5.14
N GLU A 187 13.12 6.43 6.30
CA GLU A 187 13.22 5.22 7.12
C GLU A 187 11.89 4.49 7.18
N LEU A 188 11.95 3.15 7.06
CA LEU A 188 10.78 2.30 7.27
C LEU A 188 10.45 2.23 8.75
N LYS A 189 9.27 2.73 9.11
CA LYS A 189 8.66 2.60 10.43
C LYS A 189 7.55 1.56 10.39
N VAL A 190 7.59 0.63 11.34
CA VAL A 190 6.60 -0.45 11.44
C VAL A 190 5.88 -0.37 12.79
N HIS A 191 4.55 -0.38 12.76
CA HIS A 191 3.72 -0.62 13.92
C HIS A 191 3.05 -1.97 13.77
N HIS A 192 3.29 -2.90 14.69
CA HIS A 192 2.80 -4.27 14.63
C HIS A 192 2.09 -4.64 15.93
N GLY A 193 0.83 -5.07 15.82
CA GLY A 193 -0.01 -5.44 16.95
C GLY A 193 -1.49 -5.51 16.59
N GLN A 194 -2.23 -6.39 17.27
CA GLN A 194 -3.68 -6.59 17.07
C GLN A 194 -4.50 -5.33 17.39
N GLU A 195 -3.99 -4.41 18.20
CA GLU A 195 -4.64 -3.15 18.55
C GLU A 195 -4.61 -2.10 17.42
N TYR A 196 -3.80 -2.30 16.38
CA TYR A 196 -3.65 -1.39 15.24
C TYR A 196 -4.68 -1.70 14.14
N ASN A 197 -5.94 -1.70 14.57
CA ASN A 197 -7.09 -2.16 13.80
C ASN A 197 -7.81 -1.06 13.02
N VAL A 198 -7.32 0.18 13.02
CA VAL A 198 -7.86 1.30 12.23
C VAL A 198 -6.70 2.07 11.64
N LEU A 199 -6.80 2.43 10.36
CA LEU A 199 -5.83 3.29 9.68
C LEU A 199 -6.57 4.23 8.71
N THR A 200 -6.17 5.49 8.70
CA THR A 200 -6.55 6.47 7.66
C THR A 200 -5.33 6.92 6.88
N ASN A 201 -5.54 7.71 5.84
CA ASN A 201 -4.44 8.25 5.03
C ASN A 201 -3.44 9.09 5.84
N ASP A 202 -3.94 10.16 6.46
CA ASP A 202 -3.14 11.14 7.18
C ASP A 202 -3.72 11.40 8.57
N PRO A 203 -2.91 11.90 9.53
CA PRO A 203 -1.45 12.06 9.47
C PRO A 203 -0.72 10.70 9.59
N THR A 204 0.60 10.71 9.90
CA THR A 204 1.33 9.47 10.24
C THR A 204 0.62 8.66 11.31
N PHE A 205 0.81 7.35 11.33
CA PHE A 205 0.11 6.49 12.25
C PHE A 205 0.41 6.82 13.73
N ASP A 206 1.63 7.26 14.03
CA ASP A 206 2.02 7.80 15.34
C ASP A 206 1.13 8.97 15.80
N GLU A 207 0.78 9.86 14.88
CA GLU A 207 -0.11 10.99 15.15
C GLU A 207 -1.57 10.51 15.23
N GLN A 208 -1.99 9.57 14.39
CA GLN A 208 -3.32 8.95 14.45
C GLN A 208 -3.58 8.29 15.81
N LEU A 209 -2.60 7.55 16.34
CA LEU A 209 -2.70 6.90 17.65
C LEU A 209 -2.94 7.91 18.78
N ARG A 210 -2.41 9.14 18.68
CA ARG A 210 -2.67 10.18 19.70
C ARG A 210 -4.15 10.54 19.77
N TYR A 211 -4.86 10.58 18.65
CA TYR A 211 -6.30 10.86 18.65
C TYR A 211 -7.12 9.72 19.29
N LYS A 212 -6.70 8.47 19.11
CA LYS A 212 -7.34 7.29 19.75
C LYS A 212 -7.32 7.40 21.28
N PHE A 213 -6.28 7.97 21.87
CA PHE A 213 -6.15 8.14 23.32
C PHE A 213 -6.68 9.47 23.86
N MET A 214 -7.14 10.39 22.99
CA MET A 214 -7.68 11.69 23.41
C MET A 214 -9.18 11.69 23.73
N GLY A 215 -9.87 10.54 23.61
CA GLY A 215 -11.20 10.30 24.19
C GLY A 215 -12.21 11.43 24.01
N PHE A 216 -12.86 11.49 22.85
CA PHE A 216 -14.13 12.21 22.68
C PHE A 216 -15.30 11.26 22.90
#